data_AF-A0AAU3Y1M0-F1
#
_entry.id   AF-A0AAU3Y1M0-F1
#
_cell.length_a   1.000
_cell.length_b   1.000
_cell.length_c   1.000
_cell.angle_alpha   90.00
_cell.angle_beta   90.00
_cell.angle_gamma   90.00
#
_symmetry.space_group_name_H-M   'P 1'
#
loop_
_entity.id
_entity.type
_entity.pdbx_description
1 polymer ?
#
loop_
_entity_poly.entity_id
_entity_poly.type
_entity_poly.pdbx_seq_one_letter_code
_entity_poly.pdbx_strand_id
1 'polypeptide(L)'
;MTELASSAYAPYNDPEDYILSWTDRIWEARGMGQIRDHYMPDLSVHGAYGTITGNEQIIQASLQKNAAYPHRSFTGEDVVWEVRDENTWLSSHRILNCGRQEGYWQYGPPTFQHTVSRNVAVCLVRDAMVAEEWVVRDEWSVVEQSGHDIDEIARQIAFAPNSGLLGDRPEKLLGEAPKNPLVKGVSGARPDLGRDEDDHAVAMIDEVWSQHLGNRVPDYFCRDIVINTTRNLTFAREDGYKEALDRLFAPFPDAQVEVYDVAFNEDAFHGTRVSVTWVLRGSYSGTPLYGPVTNSPIEILGVSQFQFRHGKIIREWRVYDELAVLAQIKKAQGADPR
;
A
#
# COMPACT_ATOMS: atom_id res chain seq x y z
N MET A 1 -0.04 -27.90 -10.92
CA MET A 1 0.52 -26.78 -10.15
C MET A 1 1.48 -26.08 -11.08
N THR A 2 1.29 -24.79 -11.32
CA THR A 2 2.26 -23.98 -12.08
C THR A 2 3.43 -23.71 -11.15
N GLU A 3 4.61 -24.22 -11.51
CA GLU A 3 5.85 -23.95 -10.78
C GLU A 3 6.55 -22.77 -11.45
N LEU A 4 7.12 -21.87 -10.64
CA LEU A 4 7.85 -20.71 -11.14
C LEU A 4 9.23 -21.16 -11.65
N ALA A 5 9.57 -20.81 -12.89
CA ALA A 5 10.89 -21.14 -13.43
C ALA A 5 11.98 -20.36 -12.70
N SER A 6 13.11 -21.01 -12.40
CA SER A 6 14.24 -20.34 -11.73
C SER A 6 14.79 -19.15 -12.51
N SER A 7 14.60 -19.11 -13.83
CA SER A 7 14.94 -17.95 -14.67
C SER A 7 14.16 -16.69 -14.30
N ALA A 8 12.96 -16.81 -13.70
CA ALA A 8 12.12 -15.68 -13.33
C ALA A 8 12.65 -14.89 -12.12
N TYR A 9 13.60 -15.47 -11.37
CA TYR A 9 14.24 -14.84 -10.21
C TYR A 9 15.76 -15.10 -10.14
N ALA A 10 16.38 -15.64 -11.19
CA ALA A 10 17.82 -15.80 -11.24
C ALA A 10 18.53 -14.42 -11.22
N PRO A 11 19.74 -14.31 -10.63
CA PRO A 11 20.55 -15.37 -10.03
C PRO A 11 20.29 -15.59 -8.52
N TYR A 12 19.14 -15.17 -8.00
CA TYR A 12 18.82 -15.22 -6.57
C TYR A 12 18.27 -16.60 -6.17
N ASN A 13 18.26 -16.89 -4.87
CA ASN A 13 17.90 -18.21 -4.36
C ASN A 13 16.39 -18.51 -4.53
N ASP A 14 15.56 -17.50 -4.28
CA ASP A 14 14.11 -17.56 -4.35
C ASP A 14 13.53 -16.15 -4.63
N PRO A 15 12.20 -16.03 -4.81
CA PRO A 15 11.56 -14.74 -5.07
C PRO A 15 11.67 -13.71 -3.92
N GLU A 16 11.80 -14.14 -2.67
CA GLU A 16 12.00 -13.23 -1.54
C GLU A 16 13.42 -12.63 -1.58
N ASP A 17 14.45 -13.47 -1.74
CA ASP A 17 15.84 -13.05 -1.94
C ASP A 17 15.98 -12.11 -3.15
N TYR A 18 15.26 -12.40 -4.25
CA TYR A 18 15.21 -11.52 -5.42
C TYR A 18 14.72 -10.10 -5.06
N ILE A 19 13.58 -9.98 -4.37
CA ILE A 19 13.01 -8.66 -4.03
C ILE A 19 13.90 -7.92 -3.04
N LEU A 20 14.38 -8.60 -2.00
CA LEU A 20 15.23 -7.98 -0.98
C LEU A 20 16.56 -7.53 -1.57
N SER A 21 17.19 -8.36 -2.40
CA SER A 21 18.44 -8.00 -3.06
C SER A 21 18.30 -6.83 -4.03
N TRP A 22 17.20 -6.75 -4.80
CA TRP A 22 16.93 -5.58 -5.65
C TRP A 22 16.60 -4.33 -4.82
N THR A 23 15.90 -4.52 -3.70
CA THR A 23 15.60 -3.44 -2.76
C THR A 23 16.89 -2.82 -2.22
N ASP A 24 17.85 -3.66 -1.79
CA ASP A 24 19.15 -3.20 -1.30
C ASP A 24 19.96 -2.49 -2.38
N ARG A 25 20.00 -3.04 -3.60
CA ARG A 25 20.77 -2.45 -4.71
C ARG A 25 20.23 -1.08 -5.12
N ILE A 26 18.92 -0.99 -5.32
CA ILE A 26 18.31 0.24 -5.80
C ILE A 26 18.21 1.23 -4.64
N TRP A 27 17.56 0.87 -3.54
CA TRP A 27 17.14 1.82 -2.52
C TRP A 27 18.19 2.06 -1.43
N GLU A 28 18.75 1.00 -0.85
CA GLU A 28 19.73 1.11 0.26
C GLU A 28 21.09 1.60 -0.24
N ALA A 29 21.63 0.98 -1.29
CA ALA A 29 22.89 1.36 -1.95
C ALA A 29 22.75 2.56 -2.89
N ARG A 30 21.53 3.13 -3.02
CA ARG A 30 21.22 4.32 -3.83
C ARG A 30 21.52 4.12 -5.33
N GLY A 31 21.45 2.89 -5.83
CA GLY A 31 21.64 2.53 -7.23
C GLY A 31 20.48 2.90 -8.15
N MET A 32 19.99 4.14 -8.12
CA MET A 32 18.79 4.58 -8.89
C MET A 32 18.86 4.25 -10.38
N GLY A 33 20.05 4.30 -10.98
CA GLY A 33 20.23 3.95 -12.39
C GLY A 33 19.86 2.50 -12.73
N GLN A 34 19.97 1.59 -11.75
CA GLN A 34 19.67 0.16 -11.88
C GLN A 34 18.17 -0.14 -11.98
N ILE A 35 17.30 0.86 -11.77
CA ILE A 35 15.88 0.74 -12.10
C ILE A 35 15.73 0.30 -13.56
N ARG A 36 16.59 0.77 -14.49
CA ARG A 36 16.54 0.36 -15.91
C ARG A 36 16.88 -1.12 -16.16
N ASP A 37 17.56 -1.76 -15.22
CA ASP A 37 17.96 -3.16 -15.31
C ASP A 37 16.91 -4.11 -14.69
N HIS A 38 15.96 -3.56 -13.92
CA HIS A 38 15.01 -4.34 -13.13
C HIS A 38 13.55 -4.01 -13.45
N TYR A 39 13.24 -2.82 -13.92
CA TYR A 39 11.90 -2.34 -14.22
C TYR A 39 11.72 -2.25 -15.74
N MET A 40 10.61 -2.80 -16.25
CA MET A 40 10.28 -2.75 -17.67
C MET A 40 10.22 -1.29 -18.16
N PRO A 41 10.72 -0.95 -19.36
CA PRO A 41 10.80 0.43 -19.81
C PRO A 41 9.47 1.20 -19.81
N ASP A 42 8.36 0.49 -20.02
CA ASP A 42 6.99 0.97 -20.12
C ASP A 42 6.11 0.58 -18.92
N LEU A 43 6.71 0.16 -17.79
CA LEU A 43 5.92 -0.22 -16.62
C LEU A 43 5.00 0.91 -16.15
N SER A 44 3.90 0.53 -15.50
CA SER A 44 3.06 1.46 -14.74
C SER A 44 3.24 1.28 -13.24
N VAL A 45 3.39 2.39 -12.54
CA VAL A 45 3.44 2.45 -11.06
C VAL A 45 2.24 3.24 -10.57
N HIS A 46 1.32 2.56 -9.90
CA HIS A 46 0.09 3.11 -9.35
C HIS A 46 0.27 3.48 -7.88
N GLY A 47 -0.03 4.72 -7.52
CA GLY A 47 -0.05 5.17 -6.13
C GLY A 47 -1.23 6.07 -5.82
N ALA A 48 -1.30 6.55 -4.58
CA ALA A 48 -2.38 7.43 -4.13
C ALA A 48 -2.42 8.78 -4.88
N TYR A 49 -1.30 9.19 -5.49
CA TYR A 49 -1.13 10.41 -6.26
C TYR A 49 -1.14 10.16 -7.79
N GLY A 50 -1.79 9.08 -8.24
CA GLY A 50 -1.92 8.73 -9.65
C GLY A 50 -0.93 7.68 -10.16
N THR A 51 -0.83 7.57 -11.49
CA THR A 51 -0.02 6.56 -12.18
C THR A 51 1.18 7.21 -12.86
N ILE A 52 2.37 6.67 -12.60
CA ILE A 52 3.62 7.01 -13.28
C ILE A 52 3.90 5.95 -14.33
N THR A 53 4.26 6.35 -15.56
CA THR A 53 4.67 5.42 -16.62
C THR A 53 6.14 5.58 -16.96
N GLY A 54 6.86 4.47 -16.95
CA GLY A 54 8.26 4.36 -17.31
C GLY A 54 9.25 4.79 -16.23
N ASN A 55 10.52 4.50 -16.49
CA ASN A 55 11.58 4.54 -15.47
C ASN A 55 12.05 5.95 -15.06
N GLU A 56 12.04 6.91 -15.99
CA GLU A 56 12.74 8.19 -15.79
C GLU A 56 12.12 9.05 -14.68
N GLN A 57 10.79 9.09 -14.59
CA GLN A 57 10.09 9.85 -13.55
C GLN A 57 10.36 9.26 -12.15
N ILE A 58 10.39 7.93 -12.04
CA ILE A 58 10.72 7.21 -10.80
C ILE A 58 12.14 7.56 -10.36
N ILE A 59 13.10 7.51 -11.29
CA ILE A 59 14.51 7.84 -11.03
C ILE A 59 14.65 9.29 -10.57
N GLN A 60 14.03 10.24 -11.26
CA GLN A 60 14.10 11.67 -10.93
C GLN A 60 13.52 11.97 -9.54
N ALA A 61 12.32 11.47 -9.25
CA ALA A 61 11.68 11.65 -7.94
C ALA A 61 12.52 11.00 -6.82
N SER A 62 13.10 9.84 -7.08
CA SER A 62 13.90 9.11 -6.09
C SER A 62 15.25 9.76 -5.82
N LEU A 63 15.89 10.37 -6.83
CA LEU A 63 17.10 11.18 -6.65
C LEU A 63 16.85 12.38 -5.75
N GLN A 64 15.73 13.08 -5.93
CA GLN A 64 15.34 14.19 -5.06
C GLN A 64 15.09 13.71 -3.63
N LYS A 65 14.38 12.58 -3.44
CA LYS A 65 14.11 12.01 -2.10
C LYS A 65 15.40 11.55 -1.42
N ASN A 66 16.36 11.00 -2.16
CA ASN A 66 17.68 10.61 -1.63
C ASN A 66 18.50 11.81 -1.15
N ALA A 67 18.37 12.97 -1.79
CA ALA A 67 19.02 14.20 -1.35
C ALA A 67 18.35 14.78 -0.09
N ALA A 68 17.03 14.66 0.03
CA ALA A 68 16.28 15.06 1.22
C ALA A 68 16.56 14.16 2.44
N TYR A 69 16.76 12.86 2.20
CA TYR A 69 16.99 11.85 3.22
C TYR A 69 18.29 11.06 2.94
N PRO A 70 19.47 11.68 3.14
CA PRO A 70 20.76 11.09 2.78
C PRO A 70 21.18 9.86 3.63
N HIS A 71 20.47 9.61 4.73
CA HIS A 71 20.71 8.47 5.61
C HIS A 71 19.43 7.66 5.88
N ARG A 72 18.46 7.67 4.94
CA ARG A 72 17.31 6.76 5.03
C ARG A 72 17.73 5.31 4.84
N SER A 73 17.08 4.43 5.58
CA SER A 73 17.20 2.98 5.50
C SER A 73 15.88 2.37 5.02
N PHE A 74 16.00 1.25 4.30
CA PHE A 74 14.87 0.48 3.79
C PHE A 74 14.96 -0.96 4.30
N THR A 75 14.16 -1.29 5.32
CA THR A 75 14.12 -2.66 5.84
C THR A 75 12.92 -3.40 5.25
N GLY A 76 13.16 -4.44 4.45
CA GLY A 76 12.11 -5.39 4.06
C GLY A 76 11.65 -6.18 5.28
N GLU A 77 10.45 -5.88 5.78
CA GLU A 77 9.87 -6.59 6.93
C GLU A 77 9.29 -7.95 6.54
N ASP A 78 8.83 -8.10 5.29
CA ASP A 78 8.12 -9.28 4.78
C ASP A 78 7.95 -9.20 3.26
N VAL A 79 7.99 -10.34 2.56
CA VAL A 79 7.71 -10.47 1.13
C VAL A 79 6.71 -11.61 0.92
N VAL A 80 5.45 -11.27 0.71
CA VAL A 80 4.42 -12.24 0.31
C VAL A 80 4.46 -12.37 -1.20
N TRP A 81 4.74 -13.56 -1.74
CA TRP A 81 4.80 -13.76 -3.18
C TRP A 81 3.98 -14.98 -3.64
N GLU A 82 3.41 -14.87 -4.84
CA GLU A 82 2.57 -15.91 -5.43
C GLU A 82 2.77 -15.98 -6.95
N VAL A 83 2.91 -17.21 -7.46
CA VAL A 83 3.10 -17.49 -8.90
C VAL A 83 1.85 -17.06 -9.67
N ARG A 84 2.01 -16.59 -10.91
CA ARG A 84 0.91 -16.35 -11.88
C ARG A 84 1.02 -17.28 -13.07
N ASP A 85 2.24 -17.41 -13.61
CA ASP A 85 2.63 -18.40 -14.62
C ASP A 85 4.12 -18.79 -14.44
N GLU A 86 4.70 -19.51 -15.40
CA GLU A 86 6.09 -19.98 -15.31
C GLU A 86 7.15 -18.87 -15.24
N ASN A 87 6.86 -17.66 -15.75
CA ASN A 87 7.78 -16.51 -15.75
C ASN A 87 7.20 -15.25 -15.10
N THR A 88 5.97 -15.31 -14.62
CA THR A 88 5.22 -14.20 -14.02
C THR A 88 4.81 -14.55 -12.59
N TRP A 89 5.02 -13.61 -11.67
CA TRP A 89 4.65 -13.77 -10.28
C TRP A 89 4.38 -12.41 -9.64
N LEU A 90 3.58 -12.39 -8.59
CA LEU A 90 3.28 -11.21 -7.81
C LEU A 90 4.13 -11.23 -6.54
N SER A 91 4.69 -10.10 -6.16
CA SER A 91 5.23 -9.86 -4.83
C SER A 91 4.43 -8.75 -4.14
N SER A 92 4.26 -8.85 -2.83
CA SER A 92 3.75 -7.81 -1.95
C SER A 92 4.73 -7.69 -0.80
N HIS A 93 5.60 -6.69 -0.88
CA HIS A 93 6.70 -6.53 0.06
C HIS A 93 6.52 -5.29 0.92
N ARG A 94 6.53 -5.51 2.24
CA ARG A 94 6.32 -4.50 3.27
C ARG A 94 7.66 -3.97 3.73
N ILE A 95 7.82 -2.65 3.71
CA ILE A 95 9.09 -1.98 3.92
C ILE A 95 8.94 -0.97 5.06
N LEU A 96 9.76 -1.11 6.10
CA LEU A 96 9.94 -0.10 7.14
C LEU A 96 11.01 0.90 6.69
N ASN A 97 10.61 2.17 6.60
CA ASN A 97 11.46 3.26 6.17
C ASN A 97 11.81 4.11 7.39
N CYS A 98 13.10 4.29 7.65
CA CYS A 98 13.59 5.09 8.78
C CYS A 98 14.66 6.07 8.30
N GLY A 99 14.58 7.34 8.69
CA GLY A 99 15.60 8.32 8.33
C GLY A 99 15.29 9.74 8.78
N ARG A 100 16.28 10.64 8.67
CA ARG A 100 16.14 12.06 9.00
C ARG A 100 16.01 12.91 7.74
N GLN A 101 15.16 13.92 7.80
CA GLN A 101 15.10 14.92 6.73
C GLN A 101 16.26 15.93 6.90
N GLU A 102 17.32 15.77 6.12
CA GLU A 102 18.53 16.60 6.20
C GLU A 102 18.67 17.55 5.00
N GLY A 103 17.91 17.27 3.93
CA GLY A 103 17.80 18.14 2.76
C GLY A 103 16.39 18.71 2.56
N TYR A 104 16.28 19.60 1.59
CA TYR A 104 15.00 20.16 1.18
C TYR A 104 14.14 19.07 0.51
N TRP A 105 12.86 19.01 0.86
CA TRP A 105 11.90 18.10 0.25
C TRP A 105 10.63 18.85 -0.17
N GLN A 106 9.69 18.16 -0.81
CA GLN A 106 8.38 18.75 -1.15
C GLN A 106 7.60 19.24 0.09
N TYR A 107 7.96 18.78 1.29
CA TYR A 107 7.39 19.27 2.56
C TYR A 107 8.01 20.59 3.02
N GLY A 108 9.14 21.00 2.44
CA GLY A 108 9.84 22.24 2.79
C GLY A 108 11.29 22.01 3.25
N PRO A 109 11.87 22.98 4.00
CA PRO A 109 13.27 22.95 4.42
C PRO A 109 13.56 21.77 5.37
N PRO A 110 14.84 21.38 5.53
CA PRO A 110 15.23 20.28 6.41
C PRO A 110 14.91 20.60 7.87
N THR A 111 14.28 19.65 8.56
CA THR A 111 13.94 19.75 9.98
C THR A 111 14.84 18.92 10.88
N PHE A 112 15.66 18.04 10.29
CA PHE A 112 16.53 17.07 10.96
C PHE A 112 15.77 16.15 11.94
N GLN A 113 14.45 16.07 11.83
CA GLN A 113 13.66 15.15 12.62
C GLN A 113 13.76 13.75 12.04
N HIS A 114 13.74 12.75 12.94
CA HIS A 114 13.73 11.35 12.54
C HIS A 114 12.30 10.92 12.24
N THR A 115 12.13 10.23 11.12
CA THR A 115 10.86 9.72 10.64
C THR A 115 10.90 8.21 10.53
N VAL A 116 9.78 7.57 10.85
CA VAL A 116 9.53 6.14 10.64
C VAL A 116 8.21 6.01 9.88
N SER A 117 8.17 5.24 8.81
CA SER A 117 6.93 4.97 8.06
C SER A 117 6.95 3.58 7.45
N ARG A 118 5.77 3.05 7.15
CA ARG A 118 5.63 1.80 6.41
C ARG A 118 5.09 2.05 5.02
N ASN A 119 5.67 1.33 4.07
CA ASN A 119 5.20 1.26 2.69
C ASN A 119 4.96 -0.20 2.32
N VAL A 120 4.04 -0.45 1.40
CA VAL A 120 3.89 -1.76 0.76
C VAL A 120 3.95 -1.54 -0.74
N ALA A 121 4.85 -2.24 -1.41
CA ALA A 121 4.92 -2.28 -2.86
C ALA A 121 4.47 -3.66 -3.32
N VAL A 122 3.48 -3.67 -4.21
CA VAL A 122 2.96 -4.86 -4.84
C VAL A 122 3.45 -4.87 -6.28
N CYS A 123 4.38 -5.74 -6.63
CA CYS A 123 5.03 -5.76 -7.95
C CYS A 123 4.64 -7.01 -8.71
N LEU A 124 4.06 -6.84 -9.89
CA LEU A 124 3.96 -7.88 -10.90
C LEU A 124 5.31 -8.01 -11.60
N VAL A 125 5.99 -9.12 -11.37
CA VAL A 125 7.26 -9.44 -12.02
C VAL A 125 6.97 -10.36 -13.20
N ARG A 126 7.53 -10.04 -14.36
CA ARG A 126 7.46 -10.85 -15.59
C ARG A 126 8.83 -10.89 -16.24
N ASP A 127 9.28 -12.07 -16.65
CA ASP A 127 10.58 -12.26 -17.29
C ASP A 127 11.73 -11.64 -16.48
N ALA A 128 11.69 -11.83 -15.15
CA ALA A 128 12.62 -11.26 -14.18
C ALA A 128 12.72 -9.72 -14.17
N MET A 129 11.67 -9.01 -14.62
CA MET A 129 11.54 -7.56 -14.53
C MET A 129 10.19 -7.14 -13.92
N VAL A 130 10.16 -6.03 -13.19
CA VAL A 130 8.91 -5.41 -12.71
C VAL A 130 8.14 -4.86 -13.91
N ALA A 131 6.97 -5.43 -14.18
CA ALA A 131 6.09 -5.07 -15.29
C ALA A 131 5.01 -4.05 -14.86
N GLU A 132 4.59 -4.10 -13.60
CA GLU A 132 3.57 -3.21 -13.03
C GLU A 132 3.72 -3.18 -11.50
N GLU A 133 3.46 -2.04 -10.87
CA GLU A 133 3.60 -1.86 -9.43
C GLU A 133 2.41 -1.09 -8.84
N TRP A 134 1.88 -1.55 -7.72
CA TRP A 134 0.96 -0.81 -6.87
C TRP A 134 1.67 -0.47 -5.56
N VAL A 135 1.94 0.80 -5.34
CA VAL A 135 2.71 1.26 -4.18
C VAL A 135 1.86 2.11 -3.25
N VAL A 136 1.85 1.71 -1.98
CA VAL A 136 1.12 2.39 -0.92
C VAL A 136 2.10 2.84 0.15
N ARG A 137 1.95 4.09 0.58
CA ARG A 137 2.89 4.75 1.49
C ARG A 137 2.14 5.45 2.62
N ASP A 138 2.65 5.35 3.83
CA ASP A 138 2.19 6.15 4.97
C ASP A 138 2.92 7.51 5.00
N GLU A 139 2.61 8.38 4.04
CA GLU A 139 3.24 9.70 3.95
C GLU A 139 2.75 10.66 5.05
N TRP A 140 1.56 10.45 5.63
CA TRP A 140 1.12 11.21 6.81
C TRP A 140 2.14 11.08 7.94
N SER A 141 2.53 9.85 8.27
CA SER A 141 3.47 9.58 9.35
C SER A 141 4.82 10.26 9.13
N VAL A 142 5.27 10.34 7.87
CA VAL A 142 6.50 11.06 7.51
C VAL A 142 6.36 12.56 7.75
N VAL A 143 5.30 13.19 7.25
CA VAL A 143 5.07 14.64 7.40
C VAL A 143 4.92 15.02 8.88
N GLU A 144 4.12 14.26 9.63
CA GLU A 144 3.83 14.50 11.05
C GLU A 144 5.11 14.41 11.89
N GLN A 145 5.89 13.35 11.72
CA GLN A 145 7.15 13.17 12.45
C GLN A 145 8.25 14.13 11.98
N SER A 146 8.19 14.61 10.74
CA SER A 146 9.12 15.64 10.24
C SER A 146 8.89 17.00 10.90
N GLY A 147 7.73 17.21 11.54
CA GLY A 147 7.36 18.48 12.16
C GLY A 147 6.82 19.52 11.19
N HIS A 148 6.41 19.10 9.98
CA HIS A 148 5.73 19.98 9.01
C HIS A 148 4.23 20.06 9.31
N ASP A 149 3.60 21.14 8.85
CA ASP A 149 2.16 21.31 8.97
C ASP A 149 1.43 20.40 7.97
N ILE A 150 0.72 19.40 8.49
CA ILE A 150 -0.01 18.40 7.69
C ILE A 150 -1.07 19.05 6.79
N ASP A 151 -1.81 20.04 7.31
CA ASP A 151 -2.86 20.73 6.56
C ASP A 151 -2.26 21.55 5.42
N GLU A 152 -1.13 22.21 5.66
CA GLU A 152 -0.41 22.95 4.63
C GLU A 152 0.12 22.00 3.53
N ILE A 153 0.77 20.90 3.90
CA ILE A 153 1.30 19.94 2.93
C ILE A 153 0.18 19.30 2.12
N ALA A 154 -0.91 18.87 2.77
CA ALA A 154 -2.05 18.31 2.06
C ALA A 154 -2.65 19.31 1.07
N ARG A 155 -2.71 20.61 1.43
CA ARG A 155 -3.14 21.68 0.52
C ARG A 155 -2.17 21.87 -0.64
N GLN A 156 -0.86 21.84 -0.39
CA GLN A 156 0.16 21.91 -1.45
C GLN A 156 -0.01 20.76 -2.45
N ILE A 157 -0.22 19.52 -1.97
CA ILE A 157 -0.48 18.35 -2.82
C ILE A 157 -1.80 18.52 -3.59
N ALA A 158 -2.89 18.92 -2.91
CA ALA A 158 -4.23 19.07 -3.49
C ALA A 158 -4.26 19.97 -4.74
N PHE A 159 -3.45 21.04 -4.72
CA PHE A 159 -3.37 22.05 -5.78
C PHE A 159 -2.07 21.99 -6.59
N ALA A 160 -1.23 20.97 -6.38
CA ALA A 160 -0.08 20.73 -7.24
C ALA A 160 -0.55 20.39 -8.67
N PRO A 161 0.11 20.92 -9.71
CA PRO A 161 -0.18 20.52 -11.08
C PRO A 161 0.01 19.01 -11.25
N ASN A 162 -0.97 18.35 -11.87
CA ASN A 162 -0.94 16.91 -12.15
C ASN A 162 -0.76 16.05 -10.87
N SER A 163 -1.42 16.41 -9.76
CA SER A 163 -1.34 15.67 -8.50
C SER A 163 -1.83 14.22 -8.59
N GLY A 164 -2.56 13.87 -9.65
CA GLY A 164 -3.11 12.54 -9.90
C GLY A 164 -4.17 12.10 -8.88
N LEU A 165 -4.59 13.00 -7.99
CA LEU A 165 -5.64 12.78 -7.00
C LEU A 165 -7.02 12.63 -7.66
N LEU A 166 -7.96 12.03 -6.94
CA LEU A 166 -9.36 11.96 -7.32
C LEU A 166 -9.89 13.38 -7.59
N GLY A 167 -10.35 13.63 -8.82
CA GLY A 167 -10.77 14.94 -9.33
C GLY A 167 -9.86 15.53 -10.41
N ASP A 168 -8.57 15.16 -10.47
CA ASP A 168 -7.69 15.47 -11.62
C ASP A 168 -7.86 14.47 -12.77
N ARG A 169 -8.57 13.37 -12.52
CA ARG A 169 -8.89 12.35 -13.51
C ARG A 169 -10.38 12.01 -13.55
N PRO A 170 -10.94 11.67 -14.72
CA PRO A 170 -12.31 11.21 -14.84
C PRO A 170 -12.51 9.71 -14.51
N GLU A 171 -11.45 8.89 -14.57
CA GLU A 171 -11.51 7.44 -14.32
C GLU A 171 -11.12 7.01 -12.89
N LYS A 172 -11.51 5.78 -12.52
CA LYS A 172 -11.06 5.07 -11.31
C LYS A 172 -9.54 4.83 -11.34
N LEU A 173 -8.85 4.87 -10.18
CA LEU A 173 -7.39 4.68 -10.07
C LEU A 173 -6.84 3.49 -10.82
N LEU A 174 -7.46 2.34 -10.58
CA LEU A 174 -7.03 1.05 -11.08
C LEU A 174 -8.01 0.48 -12.11
N GLY A 175 -8.89 1.32 -12.67
CA GLY A 175 -10.01 0.86 -13.48
C GLY A 175 -11.02 0.04 -12.69
N GLU A 176 -11.71 -0.89 -13.37
CA GLU A 176 -12.72 -1.75 -12.77
C GLU A 176 -12.10 -2.91 -11.98
N ALA A 177 -12.69 -3.20 -10.83
CA ALA A 177 -12.28 -4.33 -10.02
C ALA A 177 -12.53 -5.68 -10.73
N PRO A 178 -11.68 -6.71 -10.51
CA PRO A 178 -11.94 -8.04 -11.03
C PRO A 178 -13.24 -8.63 -10.47
N LYS A 179 -13.97 -9.39 -11.31
CA LYS A 179 -15.23 -10.05 -10.88
C LYS A 179 -15.03 -11.09 -9.78
N ASN A 180 -13.90 -11.78 -9.81
CA ASN A 180 -13.52 -12.76 -8.80
C ASN A 180 -11.99 -12.71 -8.60
N PRO A 181 -11.52 -11.86 -7.66
CA PRO A 181 -10.09 -11.68 -7.41
C PRO A 181 -9.41 -12.95 -6.85
N LEU A 182 -10.18 -13.91 -6.32
CA LEU A 182 -9.64 -15.21 -5.90
C LEU A 182 -9.14 -16.01 -7.10
N VAL A 183 -9.87 -15.98 -8.22
CA VAL A 183 -9.48 -16.70 -9.46
C VAL A 183 -8.55 -15.87 -10.33
N LYS A 184 -8.81 -14.57 -10.47
CA LYS A 184 -8.04 -13.66 -11.31
C LYS A 184 -8.06 -12.25 -10.73
N GLY A 185 -6.91 -11.81 -10.21
CA GLY A 185 -6.67 -10.43 -9.80
C GLY A 185 -6.27 -9.54 -10.99
N VAL A 186 -5.93 -8.29 -10.71
CA VAL A 186 -5.35 -7.37 -11.71
C VAL A 186 -3.99 -7.83 -12.23
N SER A 187 -3.22 -8.54 -11.41
CA SER A 187 -1.95 -9.16 -11.77
C SER A 187 -2.06 -10.43 -12.62
N GLY A 188 -3.29 -10.90 -12.91
CA GLY A 188 -3.53 -12.07 -13.75
C GLY A 188 -4.18 -13.24 -13.03
N ALA A 189 -4.14 -14.41 -13.67
CA ALA A 189 -4.75 -15.63 -13.13
C ALA A 189 -3.96 -16.12 -11.91
N ARG A 190 -4.67 -16.57 -10.88
CA ARG A 190 -4.08 -17.06 -9.63
C ARG A 190 -4.08 -18.59 -9.59
N PRO A 191 -3.05 -19.21 -9.01
CA PRO A 191 -3.02 -20.64 -8.77
C PRO A 191 -4.09 -21.04 -7.74
N ASP A 192 -4.49 -22.30 -7.78
CA ASP A 192 -5.40 -22.86 -6.77
C ASP A 192 -4.61 -23.31 -5.53
N LEU A 193 -4.06 -22.33 -4.80
CA LEU A 193 -3.22 -22.52 -3.61
C LEU A 193 -3.71 -21.59 -2.49
N GLY A 194 -3.75 -22.08 -1.25
CA GLY A 194 -4.13 -21.26 -0.09
C GLY A 194 -5.57 -20.75 -0.09
N ARG A 195 -6.48 -21.47 -0.76
CA ARG A 195 -7.87 -21.02 -0.98
C ARG A 195 -8.64 -20.77 0.30
N ASP A 196 -8.45 -21.60 1.31
CA ASP A 196 -9.15 -21.44 2.57
C ASP A 196 -8.77 -20.10 3.24
N GLU A 197 -7.47 -19.75 3.30
CA GLU A 197 -7.00 -18.48 3.85
C GLU A 197 -7.35 -17.27 2.98
N ASP A 198 -7.27 -17.41 1.65
CA ASP A 198 -7.70 -16.38 0.71
C ASP A 198 -9.19 -16.06 0.86
N ASP A 199 -10.03 -17.08 0.83
CA ASP A 199 -11.48 -16.97 0.98
C ASP A 199 -11.81 -16.36 2.34
N HIS A 200 -11.10 -16.78 3.40
CA HIS A 200 -11.25 -16.23 4.74
C HIS A 200 -10.89 -14.74 4.81
N ALA A 201 -9.79 -14.31 4.18
CA ALA A 201 -9.39 -12.91 4.13
C ALA A 201 -10.37 -12.04 3.32
N VAL A 202 -10.80 -12.53 2.15
CA VAL A 202 -11.74 -11.80 1.27
C VAL A 202 -13.15 -11.75 1.88
N ALA A 203 -13.64 -12.83 2.48
CA ALA A 203 -14.91 -12.85 3.20
C ALA A 203 -14.88 -11.93 4.42
N MET A 204 -13.75 -11.86 5.14
CA MET A 204 -13.57 -10.90 6.22
C MET A 204 -13.72 -9.46 5.73
N ILE A 205 -13.06 -9.10 4.62
CA ILE A 205 -13.19 -7.76 4.02
C ILE A 205 -14.62 -7.49 3.58
N ASP A 206 -15.31 -8.44 2.98
CA ASP A 206 -16.71 -8.25 2.58
C ASP A 206 -17.62 -8.05 3.80
N GLU A 207 -17.64 -9.01 4.72
CA GLU A 207 -18.60 -9.01 5.82
C GLU A 207 -18.26 -7.99 6.91
N VAL A 208 -17.01 -7.96 7.38
CA VAL A 208 -16.61 -7.09 8.49
C VAL A 208 -16.44 -5.66 8.00
N TRP A 209 -15.85 -5.44 6.82
CA TRP A 209 -15.61 -4.08 6.32
C TRP A 209 -16.77 -3.55 5.50
N SER A 210 -17.12 -4.18 4.38
CA SER A 210 -18.12 -3.65 3.44
C SER A 210 -19.56 -3.72 3.95
N GLN A 211 -19.90 -4.76 4.72
CA GLN A 211 -21.22 -4.91 5.35
C GLN A 211 -21.25 -4.38 6.80
N HIS A 212 -20.14 -3.85 7.31
CA HIS A 212 -20.00 -3.31 8.67
C HIS A 212 -20.41 -4.29 9.79
N LEU A 213 -20.22 -5.60 9.59
CA LEU A 213 -20.55 -6.64 10.58
C LEU A 213 -19.43 -6.79 11.62
N GLY A 214 -19.16 -5.72 12.37
CA GLY A 214 -18.12 -5.72 13.43
C GLY A 214 -18.32 -6.79 14.51
N ASN A 215 -19.54 -7.32 14.67
CA ASN A 215 -19.83 -8.45 15.55
C ASN A 215 -19.27 -9.78 15.05
N ARG A 216 -18.83 -9.88 13.78
CA ARG A 216 -18.22 -11.07 13.18
C ARG A 216 -16.70 -11.09 13.28
N VAL A 217 -16.07 -10.08 13.87
CA VAL A 217 -14.62 -10.09 14.11
C VAL A 217 -14.14 -11.39 14.79
N PRO A 218 -14.80 -11.96 15.82
CA PRO A 218 -14.38 -13.24 16.41
C PRO A 218 -14.40 -14.44 15.44
N ASP A 219 -15.18 -14.37 14.36
CA ASP A 219 -15.29 -15.42 13.34
C ASP A 219 -14.03 -15.45 12.45
N TYR A 220 -13.31 -14.34 12.33
CA TYR A 220 -12.15 -14.22 11.45
C TYR A 220 -10.81 -14.15 12.18
N PHE A 221 -10.80 -13.52 13.34
CA PHE A 221 -9.59 -13.16 14.05
C PHE A 221 -9.36 -14.04 15.28
N CYS A 222 -8.10 -14.20 15.68
CA CYS A 222 -7.79 -14.73 17.00
C CYS A 222 -8.11 -13.67 18.06
N ARG A 223 -8.36 -14.12 19.30
CA ARG A 223 -8.61 -13.22 20.44
C ARG A 223 -7.49 -12.20 20.66
N ASP A 224 -6.25 -12.56 20.33
CA ASP A 224 -5.02 -11.81 20.57
C ASP A 224 -4.52 -11.04 19.32
N ILE A 225 -5.42 -10.73 18.38
CA ILE A 225 -5.10 -9.98 17.16
C ILE A 225 -4.36 -8.67 17.49
N VAL A 226 -3.32 -8.39 16.71
CA VAL A 226 -2.62 -7.10 16.68
C VAL A 226 -2.71 -6.54 15.26
N ILE A 227 -3.14 -5.29 15.14
CA ILE A 227 -3.15 -4.56 13.87
C ILE A 227 -2.15 -3.40 13.94
N ASN A 228 -1.30 -3.31 12.93
CA ASN A 228 -0.49 -2.12 12.66
C ASN A 228 -1.10 -1.41 11.46
N THR A 229 -1.34 -0.11 11.57
CA THR A 229 -1.92 0.65 10.46
C THR A 229 -1.23 2.01 10.26
N THR A 230 -1.75 2.78 9.29
CA THR A 230 -1.24 4.10 8.92
C THR A 230 -1.09 5.02 10.14
N ARG A 231 -0.20 6.00 10.05
CA ARG A 231 0.29 6.83 11.16
C ARG A 231 1.04 6.08 12.24
N ASN A 232 1.65 4.93 11.90
CA ASN A 232 2.29 4.02 12.87
C ASN A 232 1.40 3.62 14.06
N LEU A 233 0.08 3.60 13.88
CA LEU A 233 -0.84 3.22 14.94
C LEU A 233 -0.84 1.70 15.13
N THR A 234 -0.93 1.28 16.40
CA THR A 234 -1.07 -0.13 16.77
C THR A 234 -2.30 -0.29 17.64
N PHE A 235 -3.18 -1.22 17.26
CA PHE A 235 -4.31 -1.63 18.06
C PHE A 235 -4.22 -3.12 18.35
N ALA A 236 -4.88 -3.55 19.43
CA ALA A 236 -4.88 -4.93 19.86
C ALA A 236 -6.26 -5.35 20.34
N ARG A 237 -6.52 -6.67 20.28
CA ARG A 237 -7.80 -7.29 20.61
C ARG A 237 -8.93 -6.86 19.67
N GLU A 238 -10.07 -7.49 19.86
CA GLU A 238 -11.30 -7.22 19.12
C GLU A 238 -11.71 -5.74 19.18
N ASP A 239 -11.71 -5.13 20.37
CA ASP A 239 -12.12 -3.72 20.52
C ASP A 239 -11.16 -2.78 19.81
N GLY A 240 -9.84 -3.02 19.89
CA GLY A 240 -8.86 -2.24 19.14
C GLY A 240 -8.98 -2.44 17.63
N TYR A 241 -9.35 -3.64 17.18
CA TYR A 241 -9.65 -3.88 15.77
C TYR A 241 -10.85 -3.06 15.29
N LYS A 242 -11.94 -3.05 16.08
CA LYS A 242 -13.13 -2.24 15.79
C LYS A 242 -12.81 -0.75 15.79
N GLU A 243 -11.99 -0.26 16.72
CA GLU A 243 -11.53 1.12 16.71
C GLU A 243 -10.74 1.45 15.43
N ALA A 244 -9.86 0.55 14.98
CA ALA A 244 -9.14 0.72 13.72
C ALA A 244 -10.09 0.73 12.50
N LEU A 245 -11.19 -0.02 12.52
CA LEU A 245 -12.24 0.05 11.49
C LEU A 245 -13.03 1.35 11.56
N ASP A 246 -13.43 1.79 12.76
CA ASP A 246 -14.15 3.06 12.93
C ASP A 246 -13.33 4.23 12.38
N ARG A 247 -12.01 4.24 12.60
CA ARG A 247 -11.12 5.25 12.01
C ARG A 247 -11.11 5.24 10.48
N LEU A 248 -11.21 4.07 9.86
CA LEU A 248 -11.22 3.93 8.40
C LEU A 248 -12.59 4.27 7.81
N PHE A 249 -13.69 3.82 8.42
CA PHE A 249 -15.04 3.88 7.83
C PHE A 249 -15.90 5.02 8.36
N ALA A 250 -15.73 5.49 9.60
CA ALA A 250 -16.58 6.56 10.13
C ALA A 250 -16.53 7.86 9.32
N PRO A 251 -15.41 8.28 8.69
CA PRO A 251 -15.39 9.42 7.76
C PRO A 251 -16.19 9.19 6.46
N PHE A 252 -16.35 7.93 6.06
CA PHE A 252 -16.92 7.48 4.77
C PHE A 252 -18.01 6.42 5.02
N PRO A 253 -19.15 6.78 5.63
CA PRO A 253 -20.16 5.81 6.07
C PRO A 253 -20.88 5.07 4.92
N ASP A 254 -20.74 5.55 3.68
CA ASP A 254 -21.24 4.92 2.46
C ASP A 254 -20.15 4.13 1.72
N ALA A 255 -18.96 3.98 2.31
CA ALA A 255 -17.82 3.39 1.65
C ALA A 255 -18.03 1.91 1.30
N GLN A 256 -17.54 1.54 0.13
CA GLN A 256 -17.47 0.18 -0.37
C GLN A 256 -16.01 -0.18 -0.62
N VAL A 257 -15.64 -1.43 -0.34
CA VAL A 257 -14.28 -1.93 -0.55
C VAL A 257 -14.29 -2.94 -1.68
N GLU A 258 -13.51 -2.66 -2.71
CA GLU A 258 -13.28 -3.56 -3.84
C GLU A 258 -11.90 -4.21 -3.71
N VAL A 259 -11.84 -5.54 -3.82
CA VAL A 259 -10.57 -6.29 -3.83
C VAL A 259 -10.04 -6.39 -5.25
N TYR A 260 -8.81 -5.93 -5.47
CA TYR A 260 -8.15 -5.89 -6.77
C TYR A 260 -7.17 -7.05 -6.98
N ASP A 261 -6.49 -7.48 -5.93
CA ASP A 261 -5.58 -8.62 -6.00
C ASP A 261 -5.42 -9.32 -4.66
N VAL A 262 -5.01 -10.57 -4.72
CA VAL A 262 -4.73 -11.41 -3.57
C VAL A 262 -3.45 -12.21 -3.84
N ALA A 263 -2.62 -12.39 -2.83
CA ALA A 263 -1.47 -13.28 -2.89
C ALA A 263 -1.38 -14.09 -1.60
N PHE A 264 -1.35 -15.41 -1.73
CA PHE A 264 -1.06 -16.32 -0.64
C PHE A 264 0.42 -16.69 -0.62
N ASN A 265 1.04 -16.73 0.56
CA ASN A 265 2.38 -17.26 0.71
C ASN A 265 2.56 -17.92 2.09
N GLU A 266 3.29 -19.04 2.12
CA GLU A 266 3.63 -19.75 3.35
C GLU A 266 5.11 -20.11 3.34
N ASP A 267 5.80 -19.76 4.43
CA ASP A 267 7.19 -20.17 4.64
C ASP A 267 7.44 -20.52 6.12
N ALA A 268 8.60 -21.11 6.42
CA ALA A 268 8.92 -21.61 7.75
C ALA A 268 9.17 -20.50 8.81
N PHE A 269 9.59 -19.31 8.37
CA PHE A 269 9.96 -18.19 9.23
C PHE A 269 8.74 -17.31 9.56
N HIS A 270 7.95 -16.96 8.55
CA HIS A 270 6.79 -16.08 8.68
C HIS A 270 5.46 -16.83 8.83
N GLY A 271 5.41 -18.11 8.44
CA GLY A 271 4.17 -18.90 8.40
C GLY A 271 3.24 -18.47 7.26
N THR A 272 1.97 -18.85 7.40
CA THR A 272 0.91 -18.58 6.43
C THR A 272 0.53 -17.09 6.41
N ARG A 273 0.58 -16.46 5.24
CA ARG A 273 0.21 -15.05 5.03
C ARG A 273 -0.65 -14.90 3.79
N VAL A 274 -1.53 -13.89 3.82
CA VAL A 274 -2.30 -13.43 2.67
C VAL A 274 -2.11 -11.92 2.55
N SER A 275 -1.74 -11.45 1.37
CA SER A 275 -1.76 -10.03 1.03
C SER A 275 -2.96 -9.72 0.16
N VAL A 276 -3.66 -8.62 0.45
CA VAL A 276 -4.82 -8.15 -0.30
C VAL A 276 -4.62 -6.70 -0.71
N THR A 277 -4.64 -6.44 -2.01
CA THR A 277 -4.70 -5.09 -2.57
C THR A 277 -6.16 -4.71 -2.74
N TRP A 278 -6.56 -3.58 -2.15
CA TRP A 278 -7.95 -3.14 -2.15
C TRP A 278 -8.07 -1.65 -2.46
N VAL A 279 -9.23 -1.26 -2.98
CA VAL A 279 -9.60 0.15 -3.12
C VAL A 279 -10.91 0.40 -2.38
N LEU A 280 -10.88 1.39 -1.49
CA LEU A 280 -12.08 1.88 -0.81
C LEU A 280 -12.61 3.10 -1.55
N ARG A 281 -13.91 3.14 -1.82
CA ARG A 281 -14.59 4.32 -2.40
C ARG A 281 -15.83 4.67 -1.61
N GLY A 282 -16.02 5.96 -1.37
CA GLY A 282 -17.19 6.48 -0.68
C GLY A 282 -17.22 7.99 -0.77
N SER A 283 -17.97 8.63 0.11
CA SER A 283 -18.12 10.08 0.20
C SER A 283 -17.65 10.54 1.57
N TYR A 284 -16.85 11.61 1.64
CA TYR A 284 -16.48 12.24 2.92
C TYR A 284 -17.71 12.93 3.52
N SER A 285 -18.56 12.15 4.18
CA SER A 285 -19.92 12.50 4.61
C SER A 285 -20.20 12.15 6.08
N GLY A 286 -19.25 11.50 6.76
CA GLY A 286 -19.39 11.06 8.15
C GLY A 286 -18.57 11.88 9.16
N THR A 287 -17.87 11.19 10.06
CA THR A 287 -17.10 11.81 11.14
C THR A 287 -16.03 12.76 10.56
N PRO A 288 -15.97 14.04 11.02
CA PRO A 288 -15.11 15.07 10.42
C PRO A 288 -13.63 14.96 10.86
N LEU A 289 -12.98 13.81 10.63
CA LEU A 289 -11.58 13.58 11.02
C LEU A 289 -10.57 14.45 10.25
N TYR A 290 -10.93 14.91 9.06
CA TYR A 290 -10.07 15.66 8.12
C TYR A 290 -10.54 17.11 7.93
N GLY A 291 -11.26 17.65 8.92
CA GLY A 291 -11.89 18.97 8.86
C GLY A 291 -13.35 18.93 8.39
N PRO A 292 -13.94 20.07 7.97
CA PRO A 292 -15.36 20.12 7.59
C PRO A 292 -15.72 19.13 6.49
N VAL A 293 -16.82 18.41 6.71
CA VAL A 293 -17.40 17.42 5.79
C VAL A 293 -17.73 18.08 4.44
N THR A 294 -17.29 17.47 3.34
CA THR A 294 -17.45 18.02 1.97
C THR A 294 -18.49 17.29 1.14
N ASN A 295 -18.89 16.08 1.54
CA ASN A 295 -19.66 15.13 0.74
C ASN A 295 -19.01 14.80 -0.63
N SER A 296 -17.72 15.09 -0.78
CA SER A 296 -17.00 14.80 -2.02
C SER A 296 -16.67 13.31 -2.10
N PRO A 297 -16.58 12.74 -3.31
CA PRO A 297 -16.10 11.38 -3.47
C PRO A 297 -14.66 11.27 -2.96
N ILE A 298 -14.31 10.09 -2.47
CA ILE A 298 -12.96 9.70 -2.02
C ILE A 298 -12.64 8.32 -2.60
N GLU A 299 -11.36 8.13 -2.93
CA GLU A 299 -10.81 6.87 -3.40
C GLU A 299 -9.49 6.61 -2.65
N ILE A 300 -9.38 5.46 -2.01
CA ILE A 300 -8.23 5.07 -1.19
C ILE A 300 -7.68 3.76 -1.71
N LEU A 301 -6.45 3.79 -2.23
CA LEU A 301 -5.67 2.57 -2.49
C LEU A 301 -5.02 2.11 -1.18
N GLY A 302 -5.22 0.85 -0.82
CA GLY A 302 -4.62 0.25 0.34
C GLY A 302 -4.15 -1.18 0.09
N VAL A 303 -3.28 -1.65 0.98
CA VAL A 303 -2.84 -3.04 1.05
C VAL A 303 -2.93 -3.52 2.48
N SER A 304 -3.53 -4.68 2.68
CA SER A 304 -3.52 -5.39 3.96
C SER A 304 -2.78 -6.72 3.84
N GLN A 305 -1.80 -6.93 4.72
CA GLN A 305 -1.12 -8.21 4.88
C GLN A 305 -1.56 -8.87 6.18
N PHE A 306 -2.14 -10.05 6.05
CA PHE A 306 -2.68 -10.85 7.14
C PHE A 306 -1.74 -12.02 7.41
N GLN A 307 -1.46 -12.26 8.69
CA GLN A 307 -0.76 -13.47 9.13
C GLN A 307 -1.76 -14.41 9.78
N PHE A 308 -1.70 -15.70 9.43
CA PHE A 308 -2.60 -16.72 9.90
C PHE A 308 -1.95 -17.69 10.88
N ARG A 309 -2.78 -18.27 11.75
CA ARG A 309 -2.44 -19.44 12.55
C ARG A 309 -3.72 -20.22 12.87
N HIS A 310 -3.72 -21.51 12.57
CA HIS A 310 -4.87 -22.40 12.81
C HIS A 310 -6.20 -21.84 12.22
N GLY A 311 -6.17 -21.35 10.98
CA GLY A 311 -7.36 -20.82 10.29
C GLY A 311 -7.91 -19.50 10.83
N LYS A 312 -7.13 -18.76 11.64
CA LYS A 312 -7.51 -17.45 12.16
C LYS A 312 -6.42 -16.42 11.87
N ILE A 313 -6.84 -15.18 11.63
CA ILE A 313 -5.93 -14.05 11.47
C ILE A 313 -5.37 -13.68 12.86
N ILE A 314 -4.05 -13.67 12.99
CA ILE A 314 -3.35 -13.31 14.23
C ILE A 314 -2.69 -11.94 14.17
N ARG A 315 -2.47 -11.40 12.96
CA ARG A 315 -1.88 -10.09 12.75
C ARG A 315 -2.35 -9.48 11.45
N GLU A 316 -2.54 -8.16 11.44
CA GLU A 316 -2.75 -7.37 10.22
C GLU A 316 -1.73 -6.23 10.16
N TRP A 317 -1.15 -6.00 8.98
CA TRP A 317 -0.57 -4.72 8.60
C TRP A 317 -1.44 -4.09 7.52
N ARG A 318 -2.06 -2.95 7.82
CA ARG A 318 -2.92 -2.21 6.89
C ARG A 318 -2.28 -0.88 6.54
N VAL A 319 -1.85 -0.72 5.30
CA VAL A 319 -1.21 0.52 4.84
C VAL A 319 -2.09 1.18 3.79
N TYR A 320 -2.32 2.49 3.96
CA TYR A 320 -2.95 3.40 3.01
C TYR A 320 -2.45 4.82 3.29
N ASP A 321 -2.52 5.70 2.29
CA ASP A 321 -2.00 7.06 2.40
C ASP A 321 -3.09 8.02 2.92
N GLU A 322 -3.08 8.27 4.23
CA GLU A 322 -4.04 9.19 4.86
C GLU A 322 -3.76 10.66 4.51
N LEU A 323 -2.54 11.01 4.10
CA LEU A 323 -2.22 12.35 3.60
C LEU A 323 -2.87 12.59 2.23
N ALA A 324 -2.88 11.57 1.36
CA ALA A 324 -3.58 11.63 0.08
C ALA A 324 -5.11 11.78 0.27
N VAL A 325 -5.69 11.14 1.29
CA VAL A 325 -7.10 11.32 1.67
C VAL A 325 -7.37 12.77 2.04
N LEU A 326 -6.56 13.35 2.94
CA LEU A 326 -6.69 14.75 3.32
C LEU A 326 -6.54 15.68 2.11
N ALA A 327 -5.59 15.42 1.21
CA ALA A 327 -5.38 16.21 0.00
C ALA A 327 -6.61 16.17 -0.95
N GLN A 328 -7.25 15.00 -1.15
CA GLN A 328 -8.52 14.91 -1.90
C GLN A 328 -9.61 15.80 -1.27
N ILE A 329 -9.73 15.79 0.06
CA ILE A 329 -10.70 16.61 0.80
C ILE A 329 -10.37 18.11 0.68
N LYS A 330 -9.10 18.51 0.82
CA LYS A 330 -8.66 19.89 0.61
C LYS A 330 -8.97 20.38 -0.80
N LYS A 331 -8.78 19.52 -1.80
CA LYS A 331 -9.11 19.83 -3.20
C LYS A 331 -10.60 20.15 -3.36
N ALA A 332 -11.46 19.34 -2.74
CA ALA A 332 -12.91 19.55 -2.75
C ALA A 332 -13.37 20.80 -1.97
N GLN A 333 -12.66 21.18 -0.91
CA GLN A 333 -12.93 22.42 -0.16
C GLN A 333 -12.59 23.69 -0.99
N GLY A 334 -11.79 23.55 -2.05
CA GLY A 334 -11.33 24.66 -2.87
C GLY A 334 -10.16 25.42 -2.26
N ALA A 335 -9.60 26.35 -3.02
CA ALA A 335 -8.35 27.04 -2.68
C ALA A 335 -8.51 28.17 -1.63
N ASP A 336 -9.62 28.23 -0.89
CA ASP A 336 -9.92 29.37 -0.01
C ASP A 336 -8.87 29.49 1.12
N PRO A 337 -8.07 30.57 1.16
CA PRO A 337 -7.04 30.75 2.15
C PRO A 337 -7.68 31.25 3.44
N ARG A 338 -7.45 30.53 4.55
CA ARG A 338 -7.45 31.19 5.85
C ARG A 338 -6.04 31.60 6.22
#